data_AF-A0A2D8RFP0-F1
#
_entry.id   AF-A0A2D8RFP0-F1
#
_cell.length_a   1.000
_cell.length_b   1.000
_cell.length_c   1.000
_cell.angle_alpha   90.00
_cell.angle_beta   90.00
_cell.angle_gamma   90.00
#
_symmetry.space_group_name_H-M   'P 1'
#
loop_
_entity.id
_entity.type
_entity.pdbx_description
1 polymer ?
#
loop_
_entity_poly.entity_id
_entity_poly.type
_entity_poly.pdbx_seq_one_letter_code
_entity_poly.pdbx_strand_id
1 'polypeptide(L)'
;MIQITAKAPSQKTMTRLRKIVVSAACASSMLASAAASAATVDVLVLYDNAAKKKLGGEPAVAMQSWVKQINGYYSNSKIDIQLRLAATLPHEESSSDMSTALRSLQKNADIRAERDKYGADFVVMVSPKASCGIGYISVLKDYAYSMAGPQCGPMTMAHELGHNMGLNHSRKQGNTSGYRYAYGLGHGENYSFSTIMAYAHVYSTSRMGKFSNPNVSCNGKPCGVPAGKSAQADAARALNNVRDEVAAFRTAAATAPVAKAPTTTTTTTTRTAVSGKTYSFKAAHSGKCVDVSGIKRTAGATLAQWSCHGAANQQFTAASVGDYTSLKAKHSGMCLSIDGNSTSDRARLVQVQCNTNDSSQLWKFQKVGTRVSIINKRSSKYLDIRGNNSENRAAVQQYRSNGGNNQLFSMIEM
;
A
#
# COMPACT_ATOMS: atom_id res chain seq x y z
N MET A 1 -75.56 -25.23 34.58
CA MET A 1 -75.09 -24.79 33.25
C MET A 1 -74.43 -25.98 32.59
N ILE A 2 -74.89 -26.31 31.39
CA ILE A 2 -74.75 -27.61 30.70
C ILE A 2 -73.41 -27.70 29.95
N GLN A 3 -72.79 -28.88 30.00
CA GLN A 3 -71.63 -29.30 29.20
C GLN A 3 -71.98 -29.44 27.69
N ILE A 4 -70.95 -29.45 26.83
CA ILE A 4 -70.67 -30.46 25.78
C ILE A 4 -69.99 -29.83 24.55
N THR A 5 -69.02 -30.60 24.07
CA THR A 5 -68.09 -30.52 22.93
C THR A 5 -68.73 -30.50 21.52
N ALA A 6 -67.84 -30.38 20.51
CA ALA A 6 -67.99 -30.64 19.07
C ALA A 6 -68.38 -29.41 18.23
N LYS A 7 -68.01 -29.25 16.96
CA LYS A 7 -67.71 -30.22 15.88
C LYS A 7 -67.17 -29.43 14.68
N ALA A 8 -66.27 -30.02 13.89
CA ALA A 8 -66.01 -29.55 12.52
C ALA A 8 -67.07 -30.12 11.53
N PRO A 9 -67.41 -29.40 10.46
CA PRO A 9 -67.92 -30.00 9.21
C PRO A 9 -67.00 -29.62 8.03
N SER A 10 -66.40 -30.57 7.30
CA SER A 10 -66.95 -31.46 6.26
C SER A 10 -67.03 -30.82 4.86
N GLN A 11 -66.22 -31.38 3.94
CA GLN A 11 -66.18 -31.11 2.50
C GLN A 11 -67.41 -31.67 1.76
N LYS A 12 -67.92 -30.92 0.78
CA LYS A 12 -68.59 -31.27 -0.51
C LYS A 12 -69.32 -29.99 -0.98
N THR A 13 -69.26 -29.48 -2.21
CA THR A 13 -69.14 -30.10 -3.52
C THR A 13 -68.74 -29.01 -4.55
N MET A 14 -67.93 -29.38 -5.53
CA MET A 14 -67.45 -28.53 -6.64
C MET A 14 -68.58 -28.09 -7.59
N THR A 15 -68.56 -26.85 -8.10
CA THR A 15 -68.57 -26.59 -9.56
C THR A 15 -68.19 -25.15 -9.97
N ARG A 16 -67.21 -25.07 -10.89
CA ARG A 16 -66.97 -24.10 -11.98
C ARG A 16 -66.49 -22.65 -11.72
N LEU A 17 -65.15 -22.54 -11.82
CA LEU A 17 -64.34 -21.62 -12.65
C LEU A 17 -64.68 -20.12 -12.70
N ARG A 18 -63.82 -19.32 -12.07
CA ARG A 18 -62.97 -18.29 -12.74
C ARG A 18 -61.74 -18.04 -11.86
N LYS A 19 -60.58 -18.58 -12.27
CA LYS A 19 -59.28 -18.34 -11.60
C LYS A 19 -58.81 -16.91 -11.91
N ILE A 20 -58.83 -16.03 -10.92
CA ILE A 20 -57.91 -14.89 -10.86
C ILE A 20 -56.73 -15.38 -10.01
N VAL A 21 -55.60 -15.65 -10.66
CA VAL A 21 -54.34 -15.94 -9.97
C VAL A 21 -53.82 -14.61 -9.44
N VAL A 22 -54.09 -14.31 -8.17
CA VAL A 22 -53.30 -13.33 -7.43
C VAL A 22 -52.02 -14.03 -7.00
N SER A 23 -50.97 -13.87 -7.81
CA SER A 23 -49.62 -14.26 -7.41
C SER A 23 -49.22 -13.42 -6.20
N ALA A 24 -49.15 -14.05 -5.03
CA ALA A 24 -48.47 -13.49 -3.87
C ALA A 24 -46.97 -13.44 -4.17
N ALA A 25 -46.51 -12.33 -4.74
CA ALA A 25 -45.09 -12.01 -4.79
C ALA A 25 -44.66 -11.65 -3.37
N CYS A 26 -44.02 -12.62 -2.71
CA CYS A 26 -43.27 -12.39 -1.48
C CYS A 26 -42.16 -11.40 -1.81
N ALA A 27 -42.38 -10.11 -1.51
CA ALA A 27 -41.35 -9.09 -1.63
C ALA A 27 -40.34 -9.31 -0.50
N SER A 28 -39.42 -10.25 -0.69
CA SER A 28 -38.18 -10.30 0.05
C SER A 28 -37.45 -9.00 -0.23
N SER A 29 -37.55 -8.04 0.69
CA SER A 29 -36.73 -6.84 0.70
C SER A 29 -35.26 -7.29 0.83
N MET A 30 -34.59 -7.43 -0.30
CA MET A 30 -33.14 -7.49 -0.33
C MET A 30 -32.63 -6.14 0.16
N LEU A 31 -32.32 -6.05 1.45
CA LEU A 31 -31.37 -5.07 1.95
C LEU A 31 -30.04 -5.39 1.28
N ALA A 32 -29.82 -4.81 0.09
CA ALA A 32 -28.49 -4.67 -0.45
C ALA A 32 -27.73 -3.81 0.56
N SER A 33 -26.95 -4.46 1.42
CA SER A 33 -25.89 -3.78 2.16
C SER A 33 -25.00 -3.14 1.10
N ALA A 34 -25.20 -1.85 0.85
CA ALA A 34 -24.21 -1.04 0.16
C ALA A 34 -22.96 -1.17 1.00
N ALA A 35 -22.00 -1.99 0.56
CA ALA A 35 -20.67 -1.99 1.15
C ALA A 35 -20.21 -0.53 1.08
N ALA A 36 -20.09 0.13 2.23
CA ALA A 36 -19.66 1.52 2.29
C ALA A 36 -18.32 1.60 1.56
N SER A 37 -18.31 2.23 0.39
CA SER A 37 -17.10 2.42 -0.38
C SER A 37 -16.18 3.34 0.41
N ALA A 38 -14.86 3.07 0.38
CA ALA A 38 -13.88 3.97 0.96
C ALA A 38 -14.07 5.39 0.40
N ALA A 39 -13.93 6.41 1.26
CA ALA A 39 -14.00 7.80 0.85
C ALA A 39 -12.82 8.12 -0.06
N THR A 40 -13.10 8.69 -1.24
CA THR A 40 -12.05 9.05 -2.19
C THR A 40 -11.51 10.43 -1.85
N VAL A 41 -10.20 10.51 -1.61
CA VAL A 41 -9.51 11.76 -1.29
C VAL A 41 -8.60 12.13 -2.45
N ASP A 42 -8.82 13.29 -3.03
CA ASP A 42 -8.08 13.77 -4.20
C ASP A 42 -6.82 14.53 -3.79
N VAL A 43 -5.69 14.16 -4.37
CA VAL A 43 -4.38 14.76 -4.05
C VAL A 43 -3.76 15.39 -5.29
N LEU A 44 -3.49 16.69 -5.22
CA LEU A 44 -2.62 17.40 -6.15
C LEU A 44 -1.17 17.25 -5.68
N VAL A 45 -0.30 16.74 -6.54
CA VAL A 45 1.13 16.69 -6.26
C VAL A 45 1.88 17.73 -7.08
N LEU A 46 2.70 18.52 -6.40
CA LEU A 46 3.66 19.43 -7.01
C LEU A 46 5.06 18.83 -6.95
N TYR A 47 5.95 19.16 -7.90
CA TYR A 47 7.35 18.72 -7.87
C TYR A 47 8.30 19.74 -8.48
N ASP A 48 9.52 19.81 -7.95
CA ASP A 48 10.61 20.59 -8.56
C ASP A 48 11.50 19.74 -9.49
N ASN A 49 12.35 20.39 -10.29
CA ASN A 49 13.25 19.69 -11.22
C ASN A 49 14.20 18.70 -10.53
N ALA A 50 14.63 19.00 -9.30
CA ALA A 50 15.50 18.12 -8.53
C ALA A 50 14.77 16.84 -8.09
N ALA A 51 13.49 16.93 -7.72
CA ALA A 51 12.61 15.81 -7.46
C ALA A 51 12.36 15.01 -8.75
N LYS A 52 12.09 15.67 -9.88
CA LYS A 52 11.91 14.98 -11.17
C LYS A 52 13.10 14.07 -11.50
N LYS A 53 14.33 14.54 -11.32
CA LYS A 53 15.54 13.74 -11.52
C LYS A 53 15.59 12.54 -10.57
N LYS A 54 15.33 12.74 -9.27
CA LYS A 54 15.32 11.66 -8.27
C LYS A 54 14.21 10.63 -8.49
N LEU A 55 13.09 11.03 -9.10
CA LEU A 55 11.96 10.17 -9.44
C LEU A 55 12.13 9.46 -10.80
N GLY A 56 13.31 9.57 -11.43
CA GLY A 56 13.61 8.88 -12.68
C GLY A 56 13.05 9.55 -13.93
N GLY A 57 12.79 10.86 -13.89
CA GLY A 57 12.31 11.65 -15.03
C GLY A 57 10.79 11.65 -15.23
N GLU A 58 10.07 10.75 -14.55
CA GLU A 58 8.63 10.50 -14.72
C GLU A 58 7.83 10.71 -13.41
N PRO A 59 7.65 11.95 -12.92
CA PRO A 59 7.01 12.22 -11.63
C PRO A 59 5.59 11.67 -11.51
N ALA A 60 4.78 11.79 -12.57
CA ALA A 60 3.40 11.30 -12.56
C ALA A 60 3.34 9.77 -12.34
N VAL A 61 4.22 9.01 -12.99
CA VAL A 61 4.31 7.55 -12.81
C VAL A 61 4.76 7.20 -11.39
N ALA A 62 5.74 7.95 -10.86
CA ALA A 62 6.18 7.78 -9.49
C ALA A 62 5.07 8.10 -8.48
N MET A 63 4.29 9.16 -8.70
CA MET A 63 3.20 9.56 -7.81
C MET A 63 2.01 8.62 -7.85
N GLN A 64 1.64 8.10 -9.03
CA GLN A 64 0.64 7.02 -9.13
C GLN A 64 1.09 5.79 -8.32
N SER A 65 2.37 5.45 -8.39
CA SER A 65 2.93 4.39 -7.57
C SER A 65 2.86 4.71 -6.08
N TRP A 66 3.17 5.93 -5.67
CA TRP A 66 3.13 6.32 -4.26
C TRP A 66 1.71 6.27 -3.72
N VAL A 67 0.74 6.86 -4.43
CA VAL A 67 -0.69 6.80 -4.09
C VAL A 67 -1.14 5.35 -3.91
N LYS A 68 -0.76 4.44 -4.81
CA LYS A 68 -1.08 3.01 -4.67
C LYS A 68 -0.47 2.39 -3.42
N GLN A 69 0.77 2.73 -3.08
CA GLN A 69 1.43 2.26 -1.87
C GLN A 69 0.72 2.75 -0.60
N ILE A 70 0.30 4.02 -0.59
CA ILE A 70 -0.41 4.64 0.53
C ILE A 70 -1.79 4.01 0.72
N ASN A 71 -2.53 3.75 -0.36
CA ASN A 71 -3.79 3.01 -0.30
C ASN A 71 -3.60 1.58 0.24
N GLY A 72 -2.46 0.95 -0.06
CA GLY A 72 -2.03 -0.29 0.58
C GLY A 72 -1.83 -0.14 2.09
N TYR A 73 -1.24 0.97 2.56
CA TYR A 73 -1.10 1.24 4.01
C TYR A 73 -2.45 1.45 4.69
N TYR A 74 -3.39 2.15 4.05
CA TYR A 74 -4.75 2.34 4.55
C TYR A 74 -5.49 1.00 4.68
N SER A 75 -5.50 0.20 3.61
CA SER A 75 -6.12 -1.13 3.62
C SER A 75 -5.51 -2.04 4.71
N ASN A 76 -4.17 -2.08 4.82
CA ASN A 76 -3.47 -2.88 5.84
C ASN A 76 -3.74 -2.43 7.28
N SER A 77 -4.33 -1.25 7.46
CA SER A 77 -4.66 -0.63 8.75
C SER A 77 -6.17 -0.54 8.98
N LYS A 78 -7.01 -1.10 8.08
CA LYS A 78 -8.48 -0.98 8.11
C LYS A 78 -8.97 0.47 8.10
N ILE A 79 -8.37 1.28 7.22
CA ILE A 79 -8.77 2.67 6.97
C ILE A 79 -9.57 2.71 5.67
N ASP A 80 -10.75 3.33 5.72
CA ASP A 80 -11.71 3.46 4.62
C ASP A 80 -11.50 4.76 3.83
N ILE A 81 -10.23 5.05 3.52
CA ILE A 81 -9.82 6.16 2.66
C ILE A 81 -9.10 5.57 1.44
N GLN A 82 -9.40 6.12 0.27
CA GLN A 82 -8.73 5.82 -0.98
C GLN A 82 -8.18 7.13 -1.56
N LEU A 83 -6.86 7.28 -1.62
CA LEU A 83 -6.24 8.38 -2.34
C LEU A 83 -6.43 8.19 -3.84
N ARG A 84 -6.73 9.29 -4.52
CA ARG A 84 -6.69 9.43 -5.97
C ARG A 84 -5.77 10.58 -6.33
N LEU A 85 -4.93 10.37 -7.33
CA LEU A 85 -4.05 11.42 -7.84
C LEU A 85 -4.88 12.32 -8.76
N ALA A 86 -5.12 13.56 -8.34
CA ALA A 86 -5.87 14.54 -9.13
C ALA A 86 -5.01 15.08 -10.29
N ALA A 87 -3.79 15.50 -9.98
CA ALA A 87 -2.79 15.92 -10.96
C ALA A 87 -1.37 15.83 -10.40
N THR A 88 -0.37 15.93 -11.28
CA THR A 88 1.05 16.07 -10.93
C THR A 88 1.65 17.20 -11.75
N LEU A 89 2.01 18.31 -11.11
CA LEU A 89 2.38 19.56 -11.78
C LEU A 89 3.80 20.01 -11.38
N PRO A 90 4.56 20.61 -12.30
CA PRO A 90 5.84 21.23 -11.94
C PRO A 90 5.61 22.49 -11.09
N HIS A 91 6.43 22.67 -10.06
CA HIS A 91 6.50 23.87 -9.24
C HIS A 91 7.89 23.96 -8.61
N GLU A 92 8.62 25.04 -8.84
CA GLU A 92 9.94 25.23 -8.25
C GLU A 92 9.80 25.79 -6.83
N GLU A 93 10.20 25.00 -5.83
CA GLU A 93 10.32 25.50 -4.45
C GLU A 93 11.60 26.30 -4.32
N SER A 94 11.53 27.51 -3.79
CA SER A 94 12.70 28.39 -3.63
C SER A 94 13.37 28.21 -2.27
N SER A 95 12.59 27.99 -1.21
CA SER A 95 13.09 27.91 0.17
C SER A 95 13.71 26.55 0.48
N SER A 96 14.82 26.56 1.21
CA SER A 96 15.39 25.37 1.87
C SER A 96 14.87 25.17 3.30
N ASP A 97 14.21 26.18 3.88
CA ASP A 97 13.53 26.06 5.17
C ASP A 97 12.13 25.47 4.98
N MET A 98 11.91 24.25 5.49
CA MET A 98 10.67 23.50 5.29
C MET A 98 9.44 24.22 5.85
N SER A 99 9.57 24.93 6.97
CA SER A 99 8.45 25.66 7.58
C SER A 99 8.02 26.85 6.72
N THR A 100 8.99 27.58 6.18
CA THR A 100 8.76 28.68 5.26
C THR A 100 8.23 28.19 3.93
N ALA A 101 8.80 27.12 3.38
CA ALA A 101 8.33 26.48 2.16
C ALA A 101 6.86 26.02 2.29
N LEU A 102 6.49 25.34 3.39
CA LEU A 102 5.12 24.91 3.65
C LEU A 102 4.13 26.09 3.76
N ARG A 103 4.53 27.19 4.44
CA ARG A 103 3.72 28.41 4.52
C ARG A 103 3.57 29.09 3.15
N SER A 104 4.65 29.16 2.36
CA SER A 104 4.63 29.71 1.01
C SER A 104 3.73 28.90 0.09
N LEU A 105 3.84 27.56 0.14
CA LEU A 105 2.99 26.62 -0.58
C LEU A 105 1.49 26.85 -0.29
N GLN A 106 1.12 26.97 0.99
CA GLN A 106 -0.25 27.24 1.41
C GLN A 106 -0.75 28.63 0.94
N LYS A 107 0.13 29.65 1.00
CA LYS A 107 -0.21 31.05 0.69
C LYS A 107 -0.14 31.40 -0.80
N ASN A 108 0.45 30.56 -1.64
CA ASN A 108 0.55 30.78 -3.08
C ASN A 108 -0.84 30.72 -3.76
N ALA A 109 -1.21 31.80 -4.46
CA ALA A 109 -2.51 31.93 -5.10
C ALA A 109 -2.67 31.01 -6.32
N ASP A 110 -1.62 30.84 -7.12
CA ASP A 110 -1.64 29.99 -8.31
C ASP A 110 -1.81 28.52 -7.92
N ILE A 111 -1.17 28.09 -6.84
CA ILE A 111 -1.32 26.73 -6.31
C ILE A 111 -2.74 26.50 -5.78
N ARG A 112 -3.37 27.51 -5.16
CA ARG A 112 -4.79 27.42 -4.78
C ARG A 112 -5.69 27.34 -6.00
N ALA A 113 -5.43 28.13 -7.04
CA ALA A 113 -6.18 28.07 -8.28
C ALA A 113 -6.06 26.68 -8.96
N GLU A 114 -4.86 26.10 -9.01
CA GLU A 114 -4.67 24.73 -9.53
C GLU A 114 -5.33 23.68 -8.63
N ARG A 115 -5.25 23.82 -7.31
CA ARG A 115 -5.97 22.95 -6.35
C ARG A 115 -7.48 22.97 -6.61
N ASP A 116 -8.06 24.15 -6.79
CA ASP A 116 -9.49 24.32 -7.05
C ASP A 116 -9.87 23.78 -8.43
N LYS A 117 -9.05 24.05 -9.46
CA LYS A 117 -9.23 23.55 -10.84
C LYS A 117 -9.26 22.03 -10.94
N TYR A 118 -8.38 21.35 -10.20
CA TYR A 118 -8.36 19.89 -10.16
C TYR A 118 -9.25 19.27 -9.08
N GLY A 119 -9.94 20.09 -8.28
CA GLY A 119 -10.78 19.62 -7.18
C GLY A 119 -10.01 18.82 -6.12
N ALA A 120 -8.76 19.20 -5.84
CA ALA A 120 -7.89 18.44 -4.95
C ALA A 120 -8.14 18.77 -3.47
N ASP A 121 -8.49 17.75 -2.68
CA ASP A 121 -8.64 17.85 -1.23
C ASP A 121 -7.33 18.18 -0.53
N PHE A 122 -6.20 17.64 -1.01
CA PHE A 122 -4.87 17.87 -0.44
C PHE A 122 -3.87 18.31 -1.50
N VAL A 123 -2.88 19.10 -1.07
CA VAL A 123 -1.72 19.48 -1.89
C VAL A 123 -0.44 18.98 -1.23
N VAL A 124 0.37 18.24 -1.98
CA VAL A 124 1.66 17.74 -1.52
C VAL A 124 2.77 18.24 -2.43
N MET A 125 3.76 18.94 -1.88
CA MET A 125 4.97 19.32 -2.61
C MET A 125 6.08 18.27 -2.43
N VAL A 126 6.53 17.67 -3.53
CA VAL A 126 7.64 16.71 -3.53
C VAL A 126 8.92 17.41 -3.94
N SER A 127 9.84 17.57 -2.97
CA SER A 127 11.11 18.26 -3.18
C SER A 127 12.22 17.65 -2.32
N PRO A 128 13.44 17.45 -2.85
CA PRO A 128 14.58 17.03 -2.02
C PRO A 128 15.00 18.08 -0.99
N LYS A 129 14.48 19.31 -1.06
CA LYS A 129 14.67 20.35 -0.04
C LYS A 129 13.90 20.02 1.25
N ALA A 130 12.90 19.14 1.19
CA ALA A 130 12.33 18.54 2.39
C ALA A 130 13.29 17.47 2.92
N SER A 131 13.80 17.63 4.15
CA SER A 131 14.69 16.66 4.82
C SER A 131 14.08 15.24 4.80
N CYS A 132 12.80 15.14 5.19
CA CYS A 132 11.95 14.02 4.85
C CYS A 132 10.51 14.44 4.59
N GLY A 133 9.96 15.34 5.40
CA GLY A 133 8.61 15.87 5.21
C GLY A 133 8.23 16.86 6.29
N ILE A 134 7.17 17.62 6.01
CA ILE A 134 6.49 18.49 6.96
C ILE A 134 5.02 18.61 6.54
N GLY A 135 4.10 18.60 7.49
CA GLY A 135 2.68 18.81 7.25
C GLY A 135 2.03 19.53 8.42
N TYR A 136 1.01 20.32 8.13
CA TYR A 136 0.17 20.87 9.19
C TYR A 136 -0.62 19.76 9.88
N ILE A 137 -0.58 19.74 11.21
CA ILE A 137 -1.47 18.89 12.00
C ILE A 137 -2.82 19.58 12.12
N SER A 138 -3.76 19.22 11.25
CA SER A 138 -5.07 19.88 11.16
C SER A 138 -6.07 18.95 10.47
N VAL A 139 -7.36 19.27 10.56
CA VAL A 139 -8.42 18.68 9.70
C VAL A 139 -9.18 19.78 8.95
N LEU A 140 -8.56 20.95 8.78
CA LEU A 140 -9.17 22.09 8.11
C LEU A 140 -8.69 22.17 6.65
N LYS A 141 -9.63 22.40 5.73
CA LYS A 141 -9.38 22.49 4.29
C LYS A 141 -8.23 23.45 3.92
N ASP A 142 -8.11 24.56 4.65
CA ASP A 142 -7.11 25.61 4.36
C ASP A 142 -5.69 25.21 4.80
N TYR A 143 -5.57 24.16 5.63
CA TYR A 143 -4.31 23.62 6.14
C TYR A 143 -3.95 22.25 5.52
N ALA A 144 -4.68 21.78 4.50
CA ALA A 144 -4.44 20.51 3.81
C ALA A 144 -3.24 20.55 2.84
N TYR A 145 -2.10 21.01 3.35
CA TYR A 145 -0.83 21.17 2.64
C TYR A 145 0.28 20.44 3.38
N SER A 146 1.15 19.78 2.62
CA SER A 146 2.36 19.14 3.14
C SER A 146 3.48 19.12 2.11
N MET A 147 4.69 18.81 2.57
CA MET A 147 5.86 18.56 1.73
C MET A 147 6.44 17.18 2.05
N ALA A 148 6.97 16.49 1.04
CA ALA A 148 7.65 15.21 1.20
C ALA A 148 8.94 15.15 0.36
N GLY A 149 9.96 14.54 0.92
CA GLY A 149 11.23 14.29 0.25
C GLY A 149 11.14 13.07 -0.68
N PRO A 150 11.53 13.16 -1.97
CA PRO A 150 11.59 12.01 -2.87
C PRO A 150 12.50 10.89 -2.35
N GLN A 151 13.51 11.22 -1.53
CA GLN A 151 14.41 10.26 -0.89
C GLN A 151 13.77 9.46 0.26
N CYS A 152 12.69 9.97 0.88
CA CYS A 152 12.03 9.31 2.01
C CYS A 152 10.79 8.52 1.59
N GLY A 153 10.31 8.73 0.37
CA GLY A 153 9.34 7.84 -0.26
C GLY A 153 7.89 8.00 0.20
N PRO A 154 7.01 7.08 -0.22
CA PRO A 154 5.57 7.16 0.00
C PRO A 154 5.16 6.99 1.46
N MET A 155 5.99 6.35 2.28
CA MET A 155 5.68 6.22 3.71
C MET A 155 5.75 7.57 4.43
N THR A 156 6.65 8.45 3.99
CA THR A 156 6.69 9.81 4.52
C THR A 156 5.56 10.66 3.96
N MET A 157 5.23 10.56 2.67
CA MET A 157 4.02 11.21 2.16
C MET A 157 2.75 10.78 2.93
N ALA A 158 2.61 9.49 3.26
CA ALA A 158 1.51 9.00 4.11
C ALA A 158 1.55 9.60 5.52
N HIS A 159 2.74 9.79 6.09
CA HIS A 159 2.92 10.41 7.40
C HIS A 159 2.43 11.87 7.39
N GLU A 160 2.84 12.66 6.40
CA GLU A 160 2.43 14.06 6.32
C GLU A 160 0.94 14.23 5.98
N LEU A 161 0.40 13.37 5.12
CA LEU A 161 -1.06 13.30 4.91
C LEU A 161 -1.80 12.92 6.19
N GLY A 162 -1.23 12.02 7.01
CA GLY A 162 -1.74 11.71 8.34
C GLY A 162 -1.81 12.95 9.24
N HIS A 163 -0.79 13.81 9.22
CA HIS A 163 -0.84 15.11 9.90
C HIS A 163 -1.97 16.00 9.37
N ASN A 164 -2.11 16.12 8.04
CA ASN A 164 -3.19 16.90 7.43
C ASN A 164 -4.60 16.30 7.65
N MET A 165 -4.69 15.10 8.24
CA MET A 165 -5.92 14.45 8.68
C MET A 165 -6.01 14.35 10.22
N GLY A 166 -5.21 15.15 10.93
CA GLY A 166 -5.29 15.35 12.37
C GLY A 166 -4.55 14.33 13.23
N LEU A 167 -3.72 13.47 12.64
CA LEU A 167 -2.87 12.56 13.39
C LEU A 167 -1.63 13.25 13.95
N ASN A 168 -1.22 12.86 15.14
CA ASN A 168 0.06 13.28 15.72
C ASN A 168 1.00 12.09 15.87
N HIS A 169 2.22 12.36 16.33
CA HIS A 169 3.22 11.36 16.60
C HIS A 169 2.82 10.42 17.74
N SER A 170 3.63 9.39 18.00
CA SER A 170 3.39 8.52 19.13
C SER A 170 3.56 9.25 20.47
N ARG A 171 2.87 8.78 21.51
CA ARG A 171 2.97 9.36 22.86
C ARG A 171 4.41 9.42 23.39
N LYS A 172 5.25 8.46 23.01
CA LYS A 172 6.66 8.39 23.42
C LYS A 172 7.51 9.53 22.83
N GLN A 173 7.03 10.20 21.79
CA GLN A 173 7.71 11.34 21.14
C GLN A 173 7.34 12.70 21.74
N GLY A 174 6.54 12.75 22.81
CA GLY A 174 6.30 13.96 23.60
C GLY A 174 5.07 14.77 23.21
N ASN A 175 4.63 14.78 21.94
CA ASN A 175 3.36 15.40 21.57
C ASN A 175 2.21 14.37 21.61
N THR A 176 1.21 14.60 22.46
CA THR A 176 0.24 13.56 22.87
C THR A 176 -1.21 13.86 22.56
N SER A 177 -1.51 15.02 21.97
CA SER A 177 -2.84 15.39 21.50
C SER A 177 -2.91 15.24 19.99
N GLY A 178 -3.62 14.21 19.53
CA GLY A 178 -4.15 14.22 18.15
C GLY A 178 -5.03 15.47 18.00
N TYR A 179 -4.97 16.12 16.84
CA TYR A 179 -5.56 17.45 16.66
C TYR A 179 -7.07 17.48 16.93
N ARG A 180 -7.79 16.43 16.49
CA ARG A 180 -9.23 16.28 16.70
C ARG A 180 -9.59 15.16 17.67
N TYR A 181 -8.84 14.07 17.63
CA TYR A 181 -9.09 12.90 18.47
C TYR A 181 -7.84 12.58 19.29
N ALA A 182 -7.98 12.50 20.60
CA ALA A 182 -6.86 12.22 21.51
C ALA A 182 -6.18 10.85 21.30
N TYR A 183 -6.84 9.93 20.57
CA TYR A 183 -6.28 8.64 20.15
C TYR A 183 -5.65 8.68 18.75
N GLY A 184 -5.73 9.79 18.01
CA GLY A 184 -5.15 9.95 16.67
C GLY A 184 -3.63 10.07 16.71
N LEU A 185 -2.94 9.02 17.12
CA LEU A 185 -1.50 9.01 17.42
C LEU A 185 -0.80 7.82 16.78
N GLY A 186 0.49 7.97 16.51
CA GLY A 186 1.35 6.83 16.23
C GLY A 186 1.47 5.85 17.40
N HIS A 187 1.86 4.62 17.09
CA HIS A 187 2.17 3.58 18.06
C HIS A 187 3.47 2.86 17.68
N GLY A 188 4.17 2.34 18.67
CA GLY A 188 5.32 1.48 18.52
C GLY A 188 5.57 0.69 19.79
N GLU A 189 6.34 -0.39 19.64
CA GLU A 189 6.79 -1.26 20.71
C GLU A 189 8.31 -1.39 20.58
N ASN A 190 9.03 -1.16 21.68
CA ASN A 190 10.50 -1.14 21.69
C ASN A 190 11.06 -2.44 21.10
N TYR A 191 12.02 -2.30 20.19
CA TYR A 191 12.70 -3.41 19.50
C TYR A 191 11.78 -4.33 18.68
N SER A 192 10.49 -4.02 18.56
CA SER A 192 9.53 -4.82 17.81
C SER A 192 9.06 -4.11 16.54
N PHE A 193 8.37 -2.97 16.66
CA PHE A 193 7.89 -2.21 15.50
C PHE A 193 7.58 -0.75 15.81
N SER A 194 7.48 0.08 14.77
CA SER A 194 6.80 1.37 14.82
C SER A 194 5.84 1.53 13.64
N THR A 195 4.72 2.21 13.86
CA THR A 195 3.72 2.54 12.84
C THR A 195 4.12 3.79 12.06
N ILE A 196 3.38 4.14 11.00
CA ILE A 196 3.68 5.27 10.10
C ILE A 196 3.85 6.59 10.86
N MET A 197 2.99 6.86 11.85
CA MET A 197 3.05 8.08 12.66
C MET A 197 4.04 7.99 13.83
N ALA A 198 4.87 6.94 13.92
CA ALA A 198 5.83 6.75 15.00
C ALA A 198 7.28 6.73 14.47
N TYR A 199 8.17 7.47 15.14
CA TYR A 199 9.58 7.50 14.78
C TYR A 199 10.28 6.21 15.19
N ALA A 200 10.84 5.51 14.21
CA ALA A 200 11.43 4.20 14.41
C ALA A 200 12.63 4.23 15.37
N HIS A 201 13.42 5.31 15.36
CA HIS A 201 14.56 5.46 16.26
C HIS A 201 14.15 5.57 17.74
N VAL A 202 12.99 6.16 18.04
CA VAL A 202 12.46 6.27 19.41
C VAL A 202 12.10 4.90 20.01
N TYR A 203 11.82 3.92 19.15
CA TYR A 203 11.53 2.54 19.53
C TYR A 203 12.68 1.58 19.24
N SER A 204 13.78 2.02 18.64
CA SER A 204 14.87 1.15 18.14
C SER A 204 14.37 0.08 17.16
N THR A 205 13.50 0.47 16.23
CA THR A 205 12.85 -0.43 15.26
C THR A 205 13.02 0.06 13.83
N SER A 206 12.43 -0.66 12.88
CA SER A 206 12.08 -0.13 11.56
C SER A 206 10.59 0.24 11.52
N ARG A 207 10.24 1.22 10.67
CA ARG A 207 8.86 1.65 10.47
C ARG A 207 8.12 0.67 9.57
N MET A 208 6.87 0.38 9.91
CA MET A 208 6.00 -0.50 9.14
C MET A 208 4.96 0.31 8.38
N GLY A 209 4.54 -0.19 7.21
CA GLY A 209 3.48 0.40 6.39
C GLY A 209 2.07 0.17 6.96
N LYS A 210 1.87 0.59 8.21
CA LYS A 210 0.60 0.53 8.93
C LYS A 210 0.46 1.76 9.82
N PHE A 211 -0.74 2.33 9.84
CA PHE A 211 -1.19 3.25 10.88
C PHE A 211 -1.58 2.46 12.12
N SER A 212 -1.59 3.12 13.28
CA SER A 212 -1.97 2.45 14.52
C SER A 212 -3.44 2.03 14.50
N ASN A 213 -3.70 0.78 14.86
CA ASN A 213 -5.03 0.19 14.99
C ASN A 213 -4.96 -1.00 15.97
N PRO A 214 -5.64 -0.96 17.11
CA PRO A 214 -5.61 -2.04 18.11
C PRO A 214 -6.19 -3.36 17.58
N ASN A 215 -7.03 -3.33 16.53
CA ASN A 215 -7.69 -4.48 15.93
C ASN A 215 -6.92 -5.07 14.73
N VAL A 216 -5.65 -4.70 14.59
CA VAL A 216 -4.72 -5.19 13.55
C VAL A 216 -3.45 -5.69 14.23
N SER A 217 -2.86 -6.78 13.73
CA SER A 217 -1.60 -7.31 14.27
C SER A 217 -0.36 -6.67 13.64
N CYS A 218 0.63 -6.39 14.49
CA CYS A 218 1.95 -5.86 14.19
C CYS A 218 2.98 -6.71 14.95
N ASN A 219 3.69 -7.57 14.21
CA ASN A 219 4.62 -8.58 14.75
C ASN A 219 4.02 -9.43 15.89
N GLY A 220 2.77 -9.89 15.73
CA GLY A 220 2.09 -10.73 16.72
C GLY A 220 1.48 -9.96 17.89
N LYS A 221 1.72 -8.66 18.00
CA LYS A 221 1.14 -7.76 19.01
C LYS A 221 0.03 -6.89 18.39
N PRO A 222 -0.89 -6.32 19.18
CA PRO A 222 -1.81 -5.28 18.70
C PRO A 222 -1.04 -4.10 18.10
N CYS A 223 -1.50 -3.58 16.97
CA CYS A 223 -0.86 -2.48 16.26
C CYS A 223 -1.28 -1.11 16.79
N GLY A 224 -1.67 -1.01 18.05
CA GLY A 224 -2.25 0.21 18.63
C GLY A 224 -2.83 -0.09 19.99
N VAL A 225 -3.34 0.97 20.62
CA VAL A 225 -3.97 0.89 21.94
C VAL A 225 -5.38 1.44 21.82
N PRO A 226 -6.42 0.74 22.29
CA PRO A 226 -7.81 1.19 22.17
C PRO A 226 -8.04 2.60 22.72
N ALA A 227 -8.92 3.34 22.05
CA ALA A 227 -9.42 4.62 22.54
C ALA A 227 -10.02 4.47 23.96
N GLY A 228 -9.80 5.47 24.81
CA GLY A 228 -10.20 5.47 26.23
C GLY A 228 -9.19 4.82 27.19
N LYS A 229 -8.07 4.28 26.69
CA LYS A 229 -6.96 3.80 27.53
C LYS A 229 -5.86 4.87 27.67
N SER A 230 -5.08 4.82 28.75
CA SER A 230 -4.03 5.80 29.07
C SER A 230 -2.99 5.99 27.95
N ALA A 231 -2.67 4.92 27.23
CA ALA A 231 -1.72 4.93 26.11
C ALA A 231 -2.41 4.89 24.73
N GLN A 232 -3.68 5.29 24.63
CA GLN A 232 -4.49 5.19 23.40
C GLN A 232 -3.74 5.70 22.16
N ALA A 233 -3.80 4.88 21.10
CA ALA A 233 -3.20 5.11 19.80
C ALA A 233 -3.96 4.28 18.77
N ASP A 234 -4.93 4.91 18.12
CA ASP A 234 -5.86 4.34 17.15
C ASP A 234 -6.06 5.32 15.98
N ALA A 235 -4.97 5.54 15.25
CA ALA A 235 -4.96 6.42 14.09
C ALA A 235 -5.97 5.98 13.03
N ALA A 236 -6.18 4.67 12.85
CA ALA A 236 -7.14 4.18 11.89
C ALA A 236 -8.57 4.63 12.20
N ARG A 237 -9.00 4.55 13.47
CA ARG A 237 -10.30 5.09 13.89
C ARG A 237 -10.37 6.60 13.67
N ALA A 238 -9.30 7.34 14.00
CA ALA A 238 -9.28 8.80 13.84
C ALA A 238 -9.44 9.21 12.37
N LEU A 239 -8.74 8.53 11.46
CA LEU A 239 -8.84 8.76 10.01
C LEU A 239 -10.23 8.40 9.47
N ASN A 240 -10.79 7.24 9.87
CA ASN A 240 -12.13 6.85 9.44
C ASN A 240 -13.21 7.83 9.89
N ASN A 241 -13.02 8.48 11.05
CA ASN A 241 -13.97 9.46 11.55
C ASN A 241 -13.92 10.82 10.84
N VAL A 242 -12.85 11.12 10.09
CA VAL A 242 -12.73 12.36 9.30
C VAL A 242 -12.80 12.11 7.80
N ARG A 243 -12.85 10.84 7.35
CA ARG A 243 -12.71 10.46 5.93
C ARG A 243 -13.69 11.20 5.01
N ASP A 244 -14.93 11.36 5.47
CA ASP A 244 -16.01 11.96 4.68
C ASP A 244 -15.90 13.50 4.70
N GLU A 245 -15.40 14.09 5.80
CA GLU A 245 -15.12 15.52 5.93
C GLU A 245 -13.96 15.95 5.02
N VAL A 246 -12.86 15.19 5.04
CA VAL A 246 -11.65 15.55 4.28
C VAL A 246 -11.79 15.26 2.78
N ALA A 247 -12.58 14.26 2.40
CA ALA A 247 -12.95 13.97 1.00
C ALA A 247 -13.94 14.99 0.41
N ALA A 248 -14.45 15.90 1.23
CA ALA A 248 -15.35 16.97 0.84
C ALA A 248 -14.69 18.35 0.90
N PHE A 249 -13.36 18.43 1.07
CA PHE A 249 -12.65 19.71 1.10
C PHE A 249 -12.76 20.46 -0.22
N ARG A 250 -12.83 19.74 -1.33
CA ARG A 250 -13.15 20.30 -2.64
C ARG A 250 -14.17 19.42 -3.36
N THR A 251 -15.03 20.07 -4.13
CA THR A 251 -15.87 19.33 -5.08
C THR A 251 -14.96 18.73 -6.12
N ALA A 252 -14.95 17.40 -6.24
CA ALA A 252 -14.23 16.72 -7.29
C ALA A 252 -14.65 17.33 -8.64
N ALA A 253 -13.68 17.83 -9.42
CA ALA A 253 -13.96 18.38 -10.73
C ALA A 253 -14.71 17.32 -11.56
N ALA A 254 -15.78 17.71 -12.27
CA ALA A 254 -16.49 16.86 -13.21
C ALA A 254 -15.54 16.48 -14.35
N THR A 255 -14.71 15.46 -14.10
CA THR A 255 -13.67 14.94 -14.98
C THR A 255 -12.88 16.01 -15.74
N ALA A 256 -11.80 16.52 -15.14
CA ALA A 256 -10.57 16.38 -15.91
C ALA A 256 -10.33 14.86 -15.98
N PRO A 257 -10.15 14.24 -17.15
CA PRO A 257 -9.68 12.88 -17.15
C PRO A 257 -8.35 12.93 -16.39
N VAL A 258 -8.32 12.38 -15.16
CA VAL A 258 -7.14 11.63 -14.75
C VAL A 258 -6.93 10.74 -15.95
N ALA A 259 -5.91 11.04 -16.77
CA ALA A 259 -5.59 10.27 -17.96
C ALA A 259 -5.80 8.83 -17.54
N LYS A 260 -6.89 8.21 -18.04
CA LYS A 260 -7.40 6.93 -17.55
C LYS A 260 -6.17 6.09 -17.38
N ALA A 261 -5.75 5.84 -16.12
CA ALA A 261 -4.39 5.37 -15.80
C ALA A 261 -4.06 4.38 -16.89
N PRO A 262 -3.08 4.65 -17.79
CA PRO A 262 -3.11 4.15 -19.15
C PRO A 262 -3.56 2.73 -19.02
N THR A 263 -4.77 2.45 -19.53
CA THR A 263 -5.12 1.08 -19.85
C THR A 263 -4.23 0.78 -21.05
N THR A 264 -2.90 0.77 -20.82
CA THR A 264 -2.07 -0.34 -21.15
C THR A 264 -2.93 -1.56 -20.80
N THR A 265 -3.74 -1.96 -21.78
CA THR A 265 -3.49 -3.19 -22.50
C THR A 265 -1.97 -3.40 -22.46
N THR A 266 -1.48 -3.83 -21.31
CA THR A 266 -0.09 -4.19 -21.14
C THR A 266 -0.10 -5.42 -22.00
N THR A 267 0.42 -5.29 -23.22
CA THR A 267 0.79 -6.44 -24.02
C THR A 267 1.72 -7.22 -23.09
N THR A 268 1.11 -8.19 -22.40
CA THR A 268 1.72 -8.86 -21.27
C THR A 268 2.55 -9.94 -21.91
N THR A 269 3.66 -9.52 -22.48
CA THR A 269 4.59 -10.44 -23.11
C THR A 269 5.42 -11.06 -22.00
N THR A 270 5.46 -12.39 -21.97
CA THR A 270 6.41 -13.13 -21.16
C THR A 270 7.82 -12.65 -21.52
N ARG A 271 8.56 -12.07 -20.57
CA ARG A 271 9.95 -11.70 -20.76
C ARG A 271 10.80 -12.76 -20.12
N THR A 272 11.33 -13.70 -20.88
CA THR A 272 12.17 -14.76 -20.33
C THR A 272 13.54 -14.19 -19.93
N ALA A 273 14.01 -14.51 -18.72
CA ALA A 273 15.41 -14.27 -18.38
C ALA A 273 16.30 -15.17 -19.26
N VAL A 274 17.37 -14.63 -19.83
CA VAL A 274 18.22 -15.41 -20.74
C VAL A 274 18.99 -16.44 -19.93
N SER A 275 18.87 -17.72 -20.30
CA SER A 275 19.58 -18.80 -19.63
C SER A 275 21.10 -18.55 -19.65
N GLY A 276 21.76 -18.80 -18.52
CA GLY A 276 23.20 -18.56 -18.34
C GLY A 276 23.58 -17.12 -18.00
N LYS A 277 22.68 -16.14 -18.19
CA LYS A 277 22.94 -14.75 -17.80
C LYS A 277 22.68 -14.53 -16.31
N THR A 278 23.37 -13.55 -15.74
CA THR A 278 23.28 -13.17 -14.33
C THR A 278 22.58 -11.84 -14.20
N TYR A 279 21.65 -11.75 -13.24
CA TYR A 279 20.84 -10.57 -13.02
C TYR A 279 20.84 -10.13 -11.57
N SER A 280 20.73 -8.82 -11.34
CA SER A 280 20.25 -8.25 -10.08
C SER A 280 18.80 -7.80 -10.23
N PHE A 281 17.99 -8.05 -9.20
CA PHE A 281 16.59 -7.61 -9.17
C PHE A 281 16.42 -6.43 -8.22
N LYS A 282 16.23 -5.24 -8.79
CA LYS A 282 16.06 -3.98 -8.04
C LYS A 282 14.57 -3.67 -7.89
N ALA A 283 14.07 -3.68 -6.67
CA ALA A 283 12.68 -3.41 -6.35
C ALA A 283 12.30 -1.98 -6.77
N ALA A 284 11.18 -1.85 -7.47
CA ALA A 284 10.78 -0.60 -8.09
C ALA A 284 10.38 0.49 -7.09
N HIS A 285 9.89 0.12 -5.91
CA HIS A 285 9.43 1.08 -4.89
C HIS A 285 10.57 1.67 -4.06
N SER A 286 11.61 0.89 -3.78
CA SER A 286 12.71 1.27 -2.88
C SER A 286 14.03 1.54 -3.59
N GLY A 287 14.19 1.06 -4.83
CA GLY A 287 15.48 1.06 -5.51
C GLY A 287 16.52 0.14 -4.86
N LYS A 288 16.10 -0.83 -4.04
CA LYS A 288 16.98 -1.79 -3.35
C LYS A 288 16.97 -3.15 -4.03
N CYS A 289 18.05 -3.90 -3.86
CA CYS A 289 18.25 -5.17 -4.52
C CYS A 289 17.77 -6.33 -3.64
N VAL A 290 17.25 -7.38 -4.29
CA VAL A 290 17.01 -8.69 -3.66
C VAL A 290 18.35 -9.27 -3.21
N ASP A 291 18.43 -9.67 -1.94
CA ASP A 291 19.67 -10.00 -1.25
C ASP A 291 19.51 -11.27 -0.39
N VAL A 292 20.42 -12.24 -0.54
CA VAL A 292 20.51 -13.37 0.39
C VAL A 292 21.15 -12.91 1.69
N SER A 293 20.33 -12.91 2.76
CA SER A 293 20.66 -12.24 4.01
C SER A 293 21.94 -12.76 4.66
N GLY A 294 22.85 -11.84 4.96
CA GLY A 294 24.11 -12.13 5.65
C GLY A 294 25.10 -12.95 4.81
N ILE A 295 24.95 -12.98 3.48
CA ILE A 295 25.82 -13.73 2.55
C ILE A 295 25.89 -15.23 2.94
N LYS A 296 24.85 -15.71 3.64
CA LYS A 296 24.81 -17.10 4.11
C LYS A 296 24.85 -18.03 2.89
N ARG A 297 25.56 -19.14 3.02
CA ARG A 297 25.66 -20.21 2.01
C ARG A 297 24.83 -21.45 2.35
N THR A 298 24.18 -21.46 3.51
CA THR A 298 23.37 -22.58 3.99
C THR A 298 21.97 -22.57 3.37
N ALA A 299 21.40 -23.76 3.17
CA ALA A 299 20.00 -23.92 2.79
C ALA A 299 19.06 -23.32 3.85
N GLY A 300 17.93 -22.79 3.42
CA GLY A 300 16.97 -22.09 4.29
C GLY A 300 17.35 -20.64 4.62
N ALA A 301 18.50 -20.13 4.15
CA ALA A 301 18.82 -18.72 4.34
C ALA A 301 17.80 -17.83 3.64
N THR A 302 17.21 -16.90 4.39
CA THR A 302 16.15 -16.03 3.91
C THR A 302 16.66 -14.89 3.05
N LEU A 303 15.78 -14.38 2.20
CA LEU A 303 16.05 -13.20 1.39
C LEU A 303 15.44 -11.94 2.03
N ALA A 304 16.15 -10.83 1.90
CA ALA A 304 15.69 -9.50 2.24
C ALA A 304 16.00 -8.54 1.08
N GLN A 305 15.43 -7.34 1.10
CA GLN A 305 15.99 -6.27 0.28
C GLN A 305 17.15 -5.60 1.01
N TRP A 306 18.13 -5.14 0.25
CA TRP A 306 19.23 -4.34 0.76
C TRP A 306 19.69 -3.32 -0.27
N SER A 307 20.37 -2.25 0.18
CA SER A 307 21.03 -1.31 -0.73
C SER A 307 21.86 -2.07 -1.77
N CYS A 308 21.68 -1.74 -3.05
CA CYS A 308 22.41 -2.39 -4.13
C CYS A 308 23.91 -2.08 -3.99
N HIS A 309 24.74 -3.11 -3.86
CA HIS A 309 26.21 -2.97 -3.75
C HIS A 309 26.96 -3.93 -4.68
N GLY A 310 26.25 -4.60 -5.60
CA GLY A 310 26.86 -5.40 -6.65
C GLY A 310 27.56 -6.67 -6.20
N ALA A 311 27.45 -7.07 -4.94
CA ALA A 311 28.07 -8.31 -4.46
C ALA A 311 27.29 -9.55 -4.92
N ALA A 312 27.96 -10.70 -4.94
CA ALA A 312 27.43 -11.94 -5.51
C ALA A 312 26.16 -12.48 -4.82
N ASN A 313 25.85 -12.08 -3.58
CA ASN A 313 24.61 -12.42 -2.88
C ASN A 313 23.38 -11.63 -3.35
N GLN A 314 23.57 -10.64 -4.21
CA GLN A 314 22.51 -9.89 -4.89
C GLN A 314 22.38 -10.26 -6.38
N GLN A 315 23.18 -11.23 -6.84
CA GLN A 315 23.27 -11.65 -8.23
C GLN A 315 22.73 -13.07 -8.39
N PHE A 316 21.87 -13.27 -9.38
CA PHE A 316 21.19 -14.55 -9.63
C PHE A 316 21.36 -14.97 -11.08
N THR A 317 21.99 -16.12 -11.30
CA THR A 317 22.13 -16.74 -12.62
C THR A 317 20.83 -17.44 -12.98
N ALA A 318 20.26 -17.06 -14.12
CA ALA A 318 19.04 -17.66 -14.65
C ALA A 318 19.36 -18.99 -15.37
N ALA A 319 18.54 -20.01 -15.14
CA ALA A 319 18.57 -21.26 -15.89
C ALA A 319 17.16 -21.60 -16.37
N SER A 320 16.97 -21.77 -17.68
CA SER A 320 15.67 -22.12 -18.25
C SER A 320 15.26 -23.56 -17.90
N VAL A 321 14.01 -23.74 -17.52
CA VAL A 321 13.36 -25.02 -17.19
C VAL A 321 11.97 -25.03 -17.83
N GLY A 322 11.89 -25.46 -19.10
CA GLY A 322 10.70 -25.26 -19.93
C GLY A 322 10.36 -23.78 -20.05
N ASP A 323 9.08 -23.42 -19.82
CA ASP A 323 8.59 -22.04 -19.83
C ASP A 323 8.96 -21.21 -18.57
N TYR A 324 9.67 -21.82 -17.63
CA TYR A 324 10.01 -21.22 -16.35
C TYR A 324 11.53 -21.04 -16.21
N THR A 325 11.93 -20.30 -15.20
CA THR A 325 13.33 -20.03 -14.88
C THR A 325 13.63 -20.42 -13.45
N SER A 326 14.73 -21.14 -13.23
CA SER A 326 15.36 -21.27 -11.92
C SER A 326 16.37 -20.14 -11.71
N LEU A 327 16.42 -19.58 -10.51
CA LEU A 327 17.30 -18.45 -10.16
C LEU A 327 18.33 -18.91 -9.13
N LYS A 328 19.58 -19.08 -9.57
CA LYS A 328 20.68 -19.55 -8.73
C LYS A 328 21.49 -18.37 -8.20
N ALA A 329 21.54 -18.20 -6.88
CA ALA A 329 22.36 -17.18 -6.24
C ALA A 329 23.85 -17.42 -6.53
N LYS A 330 24.55 -16.41 -7.05
CA LYS A 330 25.92 -16.54 -7.55
C LYS A 330 26.93 -16.89 -6.45
N HIS A 331 26.73 -16.40 -5.22
CA HIS A 331 27.67 -16.61 -4.11
C HIS A 331 27.59 -18.00 -3.46
N SER A 332 26.43 -18.65 -3.50
CA SER A 332 26.15 -19.92 -2.82
C SER A 332 25.94 -21.09 -3.79
N GLY A 333 25.59 -20.83 -5.04
CA GLY A 333 25.16 -21.86 -5.98
C GLY A 333 23.79 -22.46 -5.69
N MET A 334 23.05 -21.91 -4.73
CA MET A 334 21.71 -22.37 -4.34
C MET A 334 20.60 -21.62 -5.07
N CYS A 335 19.45 -22.25 -5.24
CA CYS A 335 18.32 -21.71 -5.98
C CYS A 335 17.30 -21.03 -5.06
N LEU A 336 16.69 -19.95 -5.55
CA LEU A 336 15.61 -19.25 -4.87
C LEU A 336 14.34 -20.10 -4.86
N SER A 337 13.74 -20.24 -3.69
CA SER A 337 12.57 -21.08 -3.42
C SER A 337 11.61 -20.39 -2.46
N ILE A 338 10.34 -20.79 -2.51
CA ILE A 338 9.38 -20.51 -1.45
C ILE A 338 9.56 -21.53 -0.32
N ASP A 339 9.75 -21.02 0.90
CA ASP A 339 9.97 -21.85 2.08
C ASP A 339 8.84 -22.86 2.32
N GLY A 340 9.22 -24.12 2.59
CA GLY A 340 8.29 -25.24 2.77
C GLY A 340 7.36 -25.49 1.57
N ASN A 341 7.76 -25.04 0.37
CA ASN A 341 6.93 -24.97 -0.82
C ASN A 341 5.64 -24.15 -0.65
N SER A 342 5.42 -23.42 0.45
CA SER A 342 4.11 -22.88 0.82
C SER A 342 3.39 -22.13 -0.31
N THR A 343 2.06 -22.18 -0.36
CA THR A 343 1.24 -21.33 -1.24
C THR A 343 0.61 -20.16 -0.48
N SER A 344 0.89 -20.01 0.81
CA SER A 344 0.34 -18.95 1.64
C SER A 344 0.93 -17.59 1.30
N ASP A 345 0.09 -16.55 1.44
CA ASP A 345 0.58 -15.17 1.43
C ASP A 345 1.64 -14.99 2.52
N ARG A 346 2.67 -14.21 2.21
CA ARG A 346 3.78 -13.88 3.12
C ARG A 346 4.71 -15.06 3.44
N ALA A 347 4.60 -16.18 2.74
CA ALA A 347 5.64 -17.20 2.81
C ALA A 347 6.98 -16.62 2.36
N ARG A 348 8.03 -16.87 3.14
CA ARG A 348 9.35 -16.28 2.92
C ARG A 348 10.01 -16.88 1.68
N LEU A 349 10.83 -16.07 1.02
CA LEU A 349 11.82 -16.60 0.10
C LEU A 349 13.05 -17.06 0.87
N VAL A 350 13.57 -18.21 0.44
CA VAL A 350 14.81 -18.81 0.92
C VAL A 350 15.68 -19.21 -0.27
N GLN A 351 16.95 -19.47 -0.03
CA GLN A 351 17.77 -20.27 -0.94
C GLN A 351 17.83 -21.72 -0.44
N VAL A 352 17.79 -22.68 -1.36
CA VAL A 352 17.93 -24.13 -1.08
C VAL A 352 18.65 -24.83 -2.23
N GLN A 353 18.95 -26.11 -2.08
CA GLN A 353 19.54 -26.90 -3.16
C GLN A 353 18.64 -26.84 -4.41
N CYS A 354 19.27 -26.60 -5.56
CA CYS A 354 18.58 -26.49 -6.83
C CYS A 354 17.89 -27.82 -7.20
N ASN A 355 16.58 -27.76 -7.45
CA ASN A 355 15.78 -28.87 -7.93
C ASN A 355 14.83 -28.37 -9.03
N THR A 356 15.10 -28.73 -10.28
CA THR A 356 14.31 -28.30 -11.44
C THR A 356 12.92 -28.93 -11.51
N ASN A 357 12.66 -29.99 -10.74
CA ASN A 357 11.33 -30.59 -10.59
C ASN A 357 10.48 -29.90 -9.51
N ASP A 358 11.09 -29.07 -8.66
CA ASP A 358 10.38 -28.36 -7.61
C ASP A 358 9.79 -27.04 -8.11
N SER A 359 8.47 -27.03 -8.30
CA SER A 359 7.73 -25.84 -8.72
C SER A 359 7.85 -24.63 -7.78
N SER A 360 8.28 -24.80 -6.53
CA SER A 360 8.55 -23.68 -5.63
C SER A 360 9.81 -22.89 -6.03
N GLN A 361 10.70 -23.48 -6.82
CA GLN A 361 11.97 -22.90 -7.29
C GLN A 361 11.88 -22.33 -8.70
N LEU A 362 10.71 -22.40 -9.32
CA LEU A 362 10.51 -22.04 -10.72
C LEU A 362 9.71 -20.75 -10.83
N TRP A 363 10.20 -19.83 -11.65
CA TRP A 363 9.72 -18.47 -11.74
C TRP A 363 9.34 -18.13 -13.18
N LYS A 364 8.18 -17.51 -13.36
CA LYS A 364 7.74 -16.88 -14.59
C LYS A 364 7.95 -15.38 -14.50
N PHE A 365 8.52 -14.81 -15.56
CA PHE A 365 8.75 -13.38 -15.65
C PHE A 365 7.70 -12.73 -16.57
N GLN A 366 6.94 -11.81 -16.01
CA GLN A 366 5.90 -11.08 -16.71
C GLN A 366 6.33 -9.63 -16.88
N LYS A 367 6.49 -9.17 -18.13
CA LYS A 367 6.87 -7.78 -18.42
C LYS A 367 5.72 -6.83 -18.07
N VAL A 368 6.05 -5.74 -17.39
CA VAL A 368 5.13 -4.64 -17.04
C VAL A 368 5.86 -3.33 -17.30
N GLY A 369 5.62 -2.73 -18.48
CA GLY A 369 6.40 -1.59 -18.97
C GLY A 369 7.89 -1.95 -19.11
N THR A 370 8.76 -1.21 -18.43
CA THR A 370 10.22 -1.48 -18.38
C THR A 370 10.63 -2.49 -17.29
N ARG A 371 9.69 -2.87 -16.42
CA ARG A 371 9.92 -3.73 -15.24
C ARG A 371 9.36 -5.14 -15.45
N VAL A 372 9.59 -6.01 -14.47
CA VAL A 372 8.96 -7.33 -14.40
C VAL A 372 8.29 -7.60 -13.08
N SER A 373 7.20 -8.33 -13.15
CA SER A 373 6.75 -9.19 -12.07
C SER A 373 7.44 -10.56 -12.17
N ILE A 374 7.83 -11.10 -11.02
CA ILE A 374 8.47 -12.42 -10.90
C ILE A 374 7.47 -13.30 -10.16
N ILE A 375 6.95 -14.32 -10.84
CA ILE A 375 5.77 -15.08 -10.40
C ILE A 375 6.17 -16.52 -10.15
N ASN A 376 5.86 -17.05 -8.98
CA ASN A 376 6.18 -18.43 -8.63
C ASN A 376 5.27 -19.41 -9.38
N LYS A 377 5.84 -20.49 -9.93
CA LYS A 377 5.11 -21.53 -10.66
C LYS A 377 4.10 -22.26 -9.78
N ARG A 378 4.46 -22.61 -8.53
CA ARG A 378 3.59 -23.40 -7.65
C ARG A 378 2.35 -22.62 -7.22
N SER A 379 2.54 -21.40 -6.76
CA SER A 379 1.48 -20.61 -6.10
C SER A 379 0.78 -19.62 -7.02
N SER A 380 1.34 -19.34 -8.20
CA SER A 380 0.97 -18.21 -9.07
C SER A 380 1.07 -16.84 -8.37
N LYS A 381 1.82 -16.75 -7.27
CA LYS A 381 2.01 -15.51 -6.50
C LYS A 381 3.29 -14.78 -6.87
N TYR A 382 3.33 -13.50 -6.53
CA TYR A 382 4.37 -12.58 -6.94
C TYR A 382 5.46 -12.52 -5.88
N LEU A 383 6.70 -12.45 -6.32
CA LEU A 383 7.81 -11.97 -5.52
C LEU A 383 7.45 -10.57 -4.99
N ASP A 384 7.53 -10.39 -3.68
CA ASP A 384 6.99 -9.22 -2.98
C ASP A 384 7.97 -8.78 -1.89
N ILE A 385 8.29 -7.49 -1.85
CA ILE A 385 8.95 -6.91 -0.68
C ILE A 385 7.89 -6.60 0.37
N ARG A 386 7.99 -7.27 1.52
CA ARG A 386 6.94 -7.29 2.55
C ARG A 386 6.53 -5.90 2.98
N GLY A 387 5.23 -5.64 2.88
CA GLY A 387 4.61 -4.41 3.36
C GLY A 387 5.07 -3.17 2.61
N ASN A 388 5.65 -3.36 1.40
CA ASN A 388 6.17 -2.28 0.58
C ASN A 388 7.16 -1.37 1.35
N ASN A 389 7.85 -1.98 2.31
CA ASN A 389 8.81 -1.32 3.17
C ASN A 389 10.03 -0.92 2.31
N SER A 390 10.55 0.31 2.46
CA SER A 390 11.74 0.82 1.76
C SER A 390 13.04 0.64 2.53
N GLU A 391 12.98 0.12 3.76
CA GLU A 391 14.14 -0.08 4.64
C GLU A 391 14.93 -1.35 4.30
N ASN A 392 16.23 -1.34 4.64
CA ASN A 392 17.03 -2.56 4.58
C ASN A 392 16.43 -3.62 5.51
N ARG A 393 16.65 -4.90 5.21
CA ARG A 393 16.10 -6.05 5.96
C ARG A 393 14.60 -6.28 5.79
N ALA A 394 13.90 -5.51 4.95
CA ALA A 394 12.53 -5.85 4.59
C ALA A 394 12.52 -7.23 3.90
N ALA A 395 11.70 -8.14 4.42
CA ALA A 395 11.67 -9.53 3.95
C ALA A 395 11.21 -9.62 2.49
N VAL A 396 11.87 -10.47 1.71
CA VAL A 396 11.36 -10.93 0.42
C VAL A 396 10.45 -12.12 0.68
N GLN A 397 9.24 -12.07 0.13
CA GLN A 397 8.20 -13.07 0.33
C GLN A 397 7.45 -13.31 -0.98
N GLN A 398 6.53 -14.26 -1.00
CA GLN A 398 5.47 -14.25 -2.00
C GLN A 398 4.20 -13.57 -1.47
N TYR A 399 3.43 -12.97 -2.36
CA TYR A 399 2.11 -12.43 -2.03
C TYR A 399 1.21 -12.46 -3.27
N ARG A 400 -0.11 -12.57 -3.07
CA ARG A 400 -1.08 -12.33 -4.16
C ARG A 400 -0.83 -10.99 -4.84
N SER A 401 -1.26 -10.86 -6.10
CA SER A 401 -1.17 -9.58 -6.80
C SER A 401 -1.86 -8.49 -6.00
N ASN A 402 -1.09 -7.49 -5.58
CA ASN A 402 -1.62 -6.25 -4.98
C ASN A 402 -1.39 -5.05 -5.90
N GLY A 403 -0.70 -5.30 -7.03
CA GLY A 403 -0.29 -4.32 -8.03
C GLY A 403 0.67 -3.24 -7.50
N GLY A 404 1.16 -3.35 -6.27
CA GLY A 404 2.14 -2.44 -5.69
C GLY A 404 3.50 -2.56 -6.38
N ASN A 405 4.28 -1.47 -6.35
CA ASN A 405 5.63 -1.48 -6.96
C ASN A 405 6.62 -2.37 -6.19
N ASN A 406 6.30 -2.81 -4.98
CA ASN A 406 7.04 -3.85 -4.26
C ASN A 406 6.93 -5.24 -4.89
N GLN A 407 6.09 -5.41 -5.93
CA GLN A 407 5.99 -6.62 -6.77
C GLN A 407 6.54 -6.41 -8.19
N LEU A 408 7.20 -5.28 -8.43
CA LEU A 408 7.83 -4.93 -9.70
C LEU A 408 9.33 -4.74 -9.50
N PHE A 409 10.12 -5.29 -10.42
CA PHE A 409 11.56 -5.28 -10.34
C PHE A 409 12.17 -4.81 -11.66
N SER A 410 13.16 -3.93 -11.58
CA SER A 410 14.12 -3.75 -12.67
C SER A 410 15.05 -4.95 -12.66
N MET A 411 15.16 -5.62 -13.81
CA MET A 411 16.08 -6.73 -14.02
C MET A 411 17.32 -6.17 -14.69
N ILE A 412 18.44 -6.16 -13.96
CA ILE A 412 19.71 -5.54 -14.38
C ILE A 412 20.65 -6.68 -14.71
N GLU A 413 21.06 -6.82 -15.97
CA GLU A 413 22.11 -7.78 -16.36
C GLU A 413 23.45 -7.34 -15.76
N MET A 414 24.21 -8.29 -15.22
CA MET A 414 25.42 -8.05 -14.43
C MET A 414 26.71 -8.45 -15.15
#